data_AF-A0A401PX09-F1
#
_entry.id   AF-A0A401PX09-F1
#
_cell.length_a   1.000
_cell.length_b   1.000
_cell.length_c   1.000
_cell.angle_alpha   90.00
_cell.angle_beta   90.00
_cell.angle_gamma   90.00
#
_symmetry.space_group_name_H-M   'P 1'
#
loop_
_entity.id
_entity.type
_entity.pdbx_description
1 polymer ?
#
loop_
_entity_poly.entity_id
_entity_poly.type
_entity_poly.pdbx_seq_one_letter_code
_entity_poly.pdbx_strand_id
1 'polypeptide(L)'
;MKILLLILLTSFSICIEMTPLSNLLQRRKRHISSKTRICIESPFEIYRRGDTWLRIHRGNVQKCKCRWSAVCYNVRTKECSANNCLNGGRCARPLFSKDYICRCPEGYLGKHCEIDNKSNCIESGKEYSGTRDYTESGAECLKWHSSVVLGRKYNARRSGASELGLGNHNYCRNPDGDKKPWCYVQGSIYWEYCDIPTCQTVVTSKCGQREYKINKIAGGNQATIAFHPWQAALYIIDRRSNDPHFLCGGSLIHPCWVLTAAHCIGTRISHEEYHVLLGIQSTNERTTDDQAFVVEKIISHPQFNDDSFDNDIALLKLKSQSGMCAKESKFVQPICLPPKHLTFPENTQCEVSGYGKEAQFAPFFSKFLKEARVNLISQQKCGSPDYYGNKLTDNMLCAAHPDWEEDSCKGDSGGPLVCENNGQMHLYGITSWGEGCAKKNKPGVYTRVKNYIQWIEENMNV
;
A
#
# COMPACT_ATOMS: atom_id res chain seq x y z
N MET A 1 -29.43 -76.02 -25.03
CA MET A 1 -28.36 -76.15 -26.04
C MET A 1 -27.59 -74.84 -26.07
N LYS A 2 -26.25 -74.93 -26.04
CA LYS A 2 -25.22 -73.87 -25.99
C LYS A 2 -24.82 -73.33 -24.61
N ILE A 3 -23.58 -73.69 -24.30
CA ILE A 3 -22.69 -73.41 -23.17
C ILE A 3 -21.98 -72.08 -23.45
N LEU A 4 -21.74 -71.24 -22.44
CA LEU A 4 -20.39 -70.73 -22.14
C LEU A 4 -20.34 -69.99 -20.78
N LEU A 5 -19.44 -70.52 -19.93
CA LEU A 5 -18.63 -69.87 -18.90
C LEU A 5 -18.75 -68.35 -18.75
N LEU A 6 -18.96 -67.90 -17.51
CA LEU A 6 -18.04 -66.95 -16.86
C LEU A 6 -18.18 -67.02 -15.34
N ILE A 7 -17.05 -66.81 -14.68
CA ILE A 7 -16.65 -67.35 -13.38
C ILE A 7 -16.62 -66.18 -12.37
N LEU A 8 -17.26 -66.40 -11.21
CA LEU A 8 -16.91 -65.92 -9.83
C LEU A 8 -16.90 -64.39 -9.56
N LEU A 9 -17.22 -63.84 -8.38
CA LEU A 9 -17.60 -64.34 -7.04
C LEU A 9 -18.12 -63.13 -6.22
N THR A 10 -19.16 -63.35 -5.42
CA THR A 10 -19.69 -62.42 -4.41
C THR A 10 -19.17 -62.77 -3.01
N SER A 11 -18.42 -61.85 -2.42
CA SER A 11 -18.54 -61.26 -1.06
C SER A 11 -18.83 -62.09 0.21
N PHE A 12 -17.99 -61.84 1.24
CA PHE A 12 -18.15 -61.95 2.72
C PHE A 12 -18.27 -63.38 3.33
N SER A 13 -17.57 -63.80 4.39
CA SER A 13 -16.66 -63.25 5.45
C SER A 13 -15.76 -64.44 5.92
N ILE A 14 -14.62 -64.35 6.64
CA ILE A 14 -14.31 -63.83 7.98
C ILE A 14 -12.76 -63.84 8.15
N CYS A 15 -12.25 -62.88 8.94
CA CYS A 15 -10.87 -62.52 9.31
C CYS A 15 -9.88 -63.64 9.69
N ILE A 16 -8.58 -63.36 9.51
CA ILE A 16 -7.51 -63.32 10.55
C ILE A 16 -6.26 -62.62 9.93
N GLU A 17 -5.62 -61.75 10.73
CA GLU A 17 -4.55 -60.81 10.36
C GLU A 17 -3.26 -61.44 9.80
N MET A 18 -2.70 -60.83 8.73
CA MET A 18 -1.32 -61.01 8.28
C MET A 18 -0.76 -59.65 7.80
N THR A 19 0.20 -59.07 8.53
CA THR A 19 1.00 -57.92 8.04
C THR A 19 2.30 -58.42 7.41
N PRO A 20 2.67 -58.02 6.17
CA PRO A 20 3.80 -58.62 5.46
C PRO A 20 5.14 -57.89 5.66
N LEU A 21 6.19 -58.70 5.76
CA LEU A 21 7.58 -58.35 5.44
C LEU A 21 7.71 -58.01 3.94
N SER A 22 8.56 -57.03 3.59
CA SER A 22 9.70 -57.20 2.66
C SER A 22 10.19 -55.86 2.07
N ASN A 23 11.50 -55.58 2.16
CA ASN A 23 12.45 -55.70 1.03
C ASN A 23 13.76 -54.92 1.24
N LEU A 24 14.82 -55.70 1.50
CA LEU A 24 16.02 -55.85 0.67
C LEU A 24 16.81 -54.58 0.26
N LEU A 25 17.84 -54.36 1.08
CA LEU A 25 19.23 -53.98 0.75
C LEU A 25 19.64 -54.17 -0.73
N GLN A 26 19.96 -53.07 -1.40
CA GLN A 26 20.91 -53.07 -2.51
C GLN A 26 22.11 -52.16 -2.17
N ARG A 27 23.27 -52.80 -1.99
CA ARG A 27 24.59 -52.19 -1.80
C ARG A 27 24.85 -51.06 -2.80
N ARG A 28 25.24 -49.87 -2.32
CA ARG A 28 26.15 -48.98 -3.06
C ARG A 28 27.37 -48.61 -2.21
N LYS A 29 28.50 -48.64 -2.91
CA LYS A 29 29.89 -48.64 -2.46
C LYS A 29 30.19 -47.57 -1.41
N ARG A 30 30.99 -47.94 -0.41
CA ARG A 30 31.74 -47.00 0.45
C ARG A 30 32.56 -46.07 -0.44
N HIS A 31 32.05 -44.87 -0.67
CA HIS A 31 32.91 -43.77 -1.13
C HIS A 31 33.76 -43.35 0.06
N ILE A 32 35.08 -43.49 -0.11
CA ILE A 32 36.09 -42.89 0.74
C ILE A 32 35.81 -41.38 0.78
N SER A 33 35.19 -40.92 1.85
CA SER A 33 35.05 -39.49 2.13
C SER A 33 36.44 -38.97 2.51
N SER A 34 37.15 -38.43 1.52
CA SER A 34 38.13 -37.39 1.79
C SER A 34 37.34 -36.26 2.48
N LYS A 35 37.33 -36.21 3.81
CA LYS A 35 36.85 -35.06 4.59
C LYS A 35 37.77 -33.89 4.23
N THR A 36 37.42 -33.14 3.20
CA THR A 36 38.00 -31.83 2.91
C THR A 36 37.77 -30.97 4.15
N ARG A 37 38.86 -30.65 4.88
CA ARG A 37 38.79 -29.85 6.10
C ARG A 37 38.51 -28.40 5.72
N ILE A 38 37.28 -27.98 5.95
CA ILE A 38 36.75 -26.65 5.66
C ILE A 38 36.36 -25.93 6.95
N CYS A 39 36.52 -24.62 6.98
CA CYS A 39 36.00 -23.76 8.04
C CYS A 39 34.72 -23.08 7.51
N ILE A 40 33.65 -23.09 8.29
CA ILE A 40 32.35 -22.52 7.92
C ILE A 40 32.08 -21.35 8.87
N GLU A 41 32.01 -20.13 8.33
CA GLU A 41 31.68 -18.92 9.10
C GLU A 41 30.19 -18.59 9.00
N SER A 42 29.59 -18.85 7.83
CA SER A 42 28.15 -18.72 7.57
C SER A 42 27.74 -19.73 6.49
N PRO A 43 26.43 -19.93 6.21
CA PRO A 43 25.98 -20.78 5.09
C PRO A 43 26.55 -20.39 3.72
N PHE A 44 27.08 -19.16 3.63
CA PHE A 44 27.59 -18.51 2.43
C PHE A 44 29.11 -18.27 2.47
N GLU A 45 29.82 -18.64 3.55
CA GLU A 45 31.26 -18.43 3.67
C GLU A 45 31.97 -19.69 4.14
N ILE A 46 32.58 -20.40 3.19
CA ILE A 46 33.34 -21.63 3.39
C ILE A 46 34.79 -21.40 2.98
N TYR A 47 35.70 -21.61 3.92
CA TYR A 47 37.13 -21.40 3.77
C TYR A 47 37.86 -22.74 3.74
N ARG A 48 38.80 -22.88 2.80
CA ARG A 48 39.71 -24.03 2.73
C ARG A 48 40.87 -23.84 3.68
N ARG A 49 41.51 -24.95 4.06
CA ARG A 49 42.74 -24.91 4.86
C ARG A 49 43.78 -23.99 4.21
N GLY A 50 44.26 -23.02 4.97
CA GLY A 50 45.22 -22.02 4.52
C GLY A 50 44.60 -20.64 4.28
N ASP A 51 43.30 -20.59 3.94
CA ASP A 51 42.60 -19.35 3.64
C ASP A 51 42.58 -18.41 4.84
N THR A 52 42.66 -17.11 4.55
CA THR A 52 42.57 -16.04 5.55
C THR A 52 41.46 -15.08 5.19
N TRP A 53 40.70 -14.63 6.19
CA TRP A 53 39.61 -13.68 6.01
C TRP A 53 39.52 -12.70 7.18
N LEU A 54 38.74 -11.65 7.00
CA LEU A 54 38.36 -10.73 8.05
C LEU A 54 36.93 -11.03 8.49
N ARG A 55 36.62 -10.85 9.77
CA ARG A 55 35.26 -10.91 10.29
C ARG A 55 35.03 -9.83 11.35
N ILE A 56 33.77 -9.51 11.62
CA ILE A 56 33.38 -8.67 12.75
C ILE A 56 32.81 -9.60 13.83
N HIS A 57 33.43 -9.62 15.00
CA HIS A 57 32.98 -10.41 16.14
C HIS A 57 32.89 -9.52 17.38
N ARG A 58 31.69 -9.36 17.93
CA ARG A 58 31.40 -8.46 19.08
C ARG A 58 31.96 -7.05 18.86
N GLY A 59 31.68 -6.46 17.70
CA GLY A 59 32.11 -5.11 17.31
C GLY A 59 33.58 -4.96 16.90
N ASN A 60 34.42 -5.96 17.16
CA ASN A 60 35.84 -5.93 16.83
C ASN A 60 36.15 -6.63 15.50
N VAL A 61 37.09 -6.08 14.73
CA VAL A 61 37.56 -6.73 13.51
C VAL A 61 38.60 -7.77 13.89
N GLN A 62 38.39 -9.00 13.42
CA GLN A 62 39.29 -10.12 13.59
C GLN A 62 39.88 -10.56 12.26
N LYS A 63 41.15 -10.95 12.27
CA LYS A 63 41.77 -11.68 11.16
C LYS A 63 41.79 -13.16 11.50
N CYS A 64 41.22 -13.96 10.62
CA CYS A 64 41.07 -15.40 10.78
C CYS A 64 41.95 -16.15 9.78
N LYS A 65 42.38 -17.36 10.17
CA LYS A 65 43.04 -18.33 9.29
C LYS A 65 42.41 -19.70 9.47
N CYS A 66 42.02 -20.34 8.37
CA CYS A 66 41.44 -21.67 8.42
C CYS A 66 42.56 -22.70 8.55
N ARG A 67 42.59 -23.42 9.67
CA ARG A 67 43.51 -24.56 9.87
C ARG A 67 42.72 -25.87 9.95
N TRP A 68 42.18 -26.13 11.14
CA TRP A 68 41.32 -27.26 11.48
C TRP A 68 39.94 -26.75 11.91
N SER A 69 39.97 -25.63 12.61
CA SER A 69 38.88 -24.69 12.86
C SER A 69 39.36 -23.29 12.47
N ALA A 70 38.46 -22.30 12.52
CA ALA A 70 38.81 -20.90 12.37
C ALA A 70 39.64 -20.43 13.58
N VAL A 71 40.89 -20.02 13.33
CA VAL A 71 41.74 -19.39 14.35
C VAL A 71 41.76 -17.89 14.07
N CYS A 72 41.20 -17.10 14.99
CA CYS A 72 40.95 -15.67 14.80
C CYS A 72 41.58 -14.83 15.91
N TYR A 73 42.11 -13.66 15.57
CA TYR A 73 42.66 -12.70 16.51
C TYR A 73 42.22 -11.28 16.16
N ASN A 74 42.04 -10.43 17.17
CA ASN A 74 41.67 -9.03 16.98
C ASN A 74 42.80 -8.26 16.27
N VAL A 75 42.43 -7.41 15.32
CA VAL A 75 43.37 -6.54 14.61
C VAL A 75 42.94 -5.09 14.77
N ARG A 76 43.91 -4.19 14.95
CA ARG A 76 43.64 -2.75 14.89
C ARG A 76 43.34 -2.34 13.46
N THR A 77 42.33 -1.50 13.28
CA THR A 77 41.88 -1.03 11.98
C THR A 77 41.92 0.49 11.90
N LYS A 78 41.96 0.98 10.67
CA LYS A 78 41.72 2.38 10.31
C LYS A 78 40.67 2.45 9.23
N GLU A 79 40.15 3.64 8.98
CA GLU A 79 39.26 3.87 7.85
C GLU A 79 39.98 3.67 6.51
N CYS A 80 39.23 3.22 5.52
CA CYS A 80 39.73 3.01 4.17
C CYS A 80 39.85 4.36 3.44
N SER A 81 40.88 4.51 2.59
CA SER A 81 41.07 5.71 1.78
C SER A 81 39.96 5.91 0.73
N ALA A 82 39.34 4.80 0.28
CA ALA A 82 38.12 4.80 -0.53
C ALA A 82 37.12 3.84 0.11
N ASN A 83 35.85 4.25 0.22
CA ASN A 83 34.80 3.45 0.81
C ASN A 83 34.08 2.62 -0.27
N ASN A 84 34.44 1.34 -0.36
CA ASN A 84 33.83 0.38 -1.31
C ASN A 84 32.70 -0.44 -0.66
N CYS A 85 32.07 0.09 0.39
CA CYS A 85 30.91 -0.51 1.04
C CYS A 85 29.64 0.17 0.54
N LEU A 86 28.64 -0.63 0.20
CA LEU A 86 27.34 -0.17 -0.31
C LEU A 86 26.41 0.21 0.84
N ASN A 87 25.28 0.85 0.50
CA ASN A 87 24.16 1.10 1.42
C ASN A 87 24.57 1.75 2.75
N GLY A 88 25.49 2.72 2.71
CA GLY A 88 25.96 3.44 3.91
C GLY A 88 26.92 2.63 4.80
N GLY A 89 27.43 1.50 4.32
CA GLY A 89 28.42 0.69 5.04
C GLY A 89 29.72 1.45 5.31
N ARG A 90 30.34 1.17 6.46
CA ARG A 90 31.62 1.78 6.86
C ARG A 90 32.78 0.82 6.62
N CYS A 91 33.75 1.24 5.83
CA CYS A 91 34.92 0.43 5.51
C CYS A 91 35.96 0.45 6.64
N ALA A 92 36.43 -0.73 7.05
CA ALA A 92 37.51 -0.89 8.02
C ALA A 92 38.66 -1.72 7.43
N ARG A 93 39.87 -1.16 7.47
CA ARG A 93 41.09 -1.79 6.96
C ARG A 93 42.08 -2.08 8.09
N PRO A 94 42.64 -3.30 8.23
CA PRO A 94 43.72 -3.57 9.16
C PRO A 94 44.96 -2.71 8.84
N LEU A 95 45.67 -2.23 9.86
CA LEU A 95 46.82 -1.33 9.67
C LEU A 95 47.89 -1.91 8.73
N PHE A 96 48.11 -3.23 8.81
CA PHE A 96 49.16 -3.96 8.10
C PHE A 96 48.68 -4.76 6.86
N SER A 97 47.41 -4.68 6.47
CA SER A 97 46.89 -5.37 5.28
C SER A 97 46.13 -4.44 4.35
N LYS A 98 46.19 -4.69 3.05
CA LYS A 98 45.34 -3.99 2.06
C LYS A 98 43.89 -4.51 2.05
N ASP A 99 43.63 -5.66 2.68
CA ASP A 99 42.28 -6.23 2.81
C ASP A 99 41.38 -5.31 3.63
N TYR A 100 40.08 -5.27 3.31
CA TYR A 100 39.11 -4.51 4.09
C TYR A 100 37.86 -5.34 4.39
N ILE A 101 37.07 -4.85 5.35
CA ILE A 101 35.76 -5.39 5.69
C ILE A 101 34.76 -4.24 5.82
N CYS A 102 33.52 -4.48 5.40
CA CYS A 102 32.43 -3.53 5.55
C CYS A 102 31.65 -3.78 6.84
N ARG A 103 31.42 -2.72 7.62
CA ARG A 103 30.46 -2.70 8.71
C ARG A 103 29.12 -2.27 8.17
N CYS A 104 28.22 -3.22 8.00
CA CYS A 104 26.89 -2.96 7.43
C CYS A 104 25.95 -2.32 8.45
N PRO A 105 25.12 -1.34 8.03
CA PRO A 105 24.02 -0.85 8.85
C PRO A 105 23.00 -1.95 9.11
N GLU A 106 22.11 -1.71 10.08
CA GLU A 106 21.03 -2.63 10.38
C GLU A 106 20.15 -2.87 9.14
N GLY A 107 19.83 -4.14 8.86
CA GLY A 107 19.05 -4.54 7.69
C GLY A 107 19.88 -4.90 6.46
N TYR A 108 21.18 -4.57 6.41
CA TYR A 108 22.06 -4.94 5.30
C TYR A 108 23.06 -6.03 5.67
N LEU A 109 23.29 -6.94 4.73
CA LEU A 109 24.19 -8.10 4.85
C LEU A 109 25.13 -8.19 3.65
N GLY A 110 26.06 -9.13 3.72
CA GLY A 110 27.05 -9.37 2.67
C GLY A 110 28.41 -8.73 2.94
N LYS A 111 29.39 -9.05 2.10
CA LYS A 111 30.79 -8.61 2.30
C LYS A 111 30.96 -7.11 2.06
N HIS A 112 30.10 -6.55 1.23
CA HIS A 112 30.05 -5.16 0.79
C HIS A 112 28.75 -4.48 1.18
N CYS A 113 27.91 -5.09 2.03
CA CYS A 113 26.57 -4.60 2.39
C CYS A 113 25.60 -4.55 1.21
N GLU A 114 25.78 -5.49 0.28
CA GLU A 114 25.07 -5.59 -1.01
C GLU A 114 23.74 -6.35 -0.94
N ILE A 115 23.40 -6.95 0.21
CA ILE A 115 22.16 -7.68 0.42
C ILE A 115 21.26 -6.88 1.34
N ASP A 116 20.03 -6.58 0.92
CA ASP A 116 19.00 -6.00 1.75
C ASP A 116 18.15 -7.13 2.35
N ASN A 117 18.26 -7.34 3.66
CA ASN A 117 17.54 -8.39 4.37
C ASN A 117 16.06 -8.04 4.65
N LYS A 118 15.65 -6.79 4.42
CA LYS A 118 14.27 -6.31 4.59
C LYS A 118 13.51 -6.24 3.26
N SER A 119 14.22 -6.13 2.13
CA SER A 119 13.62 -6.08 0.79
C SER A 119 13.02 -7.44 0.38
N ASN A 120 11.68 -7.50 0.29
CA ASN A 120 10.93 -8.69 -0.12
C ASN A 120 10.22 -8.54 -1.48
N CYS A 121 10.42 -7.42 -2.19
CA CYS A 121 9.64 -7.06 -3.38
C CYS A 121 10.44 -6.25 -4.42
N ILE A 122 9.95 -6.09 -5.66
CA ILE A 122 10.62 -5.36 -6.76
C ILE A 122 9.94 -4.02 -7.10
N GLU A 123 10.70 -2.93 -7.16
CA GLU A 123 10.24 -1.62 -7.68
C GLU A 123 10.55 -1.46 -9.18
N SER A 124 11.84 -1.50 -9.54
CA SER A 124 12.35 -1.31 -10.91
C SER A 124 13.02 -2.57 -11.49
N GLY A 125 13.00 -3.68 -10.75
CA GLY A 125 13.59 -4.98 -11.11
C GLY A 125 15.13 -5.02 -11.12
N LYS A 126 15.82 -3.92 -11.47
CA LYS A 126 17.30 -3.83 -11.52
C LYS A 126 17.94 -3.65 -10.14
N GLU A 127 17.27 -2.93 -9.25
CA GLU A 127 17.81 -2.55 -7.93
C GLU A 127 17.53 -3.59 -6.84
N TYR A 128 16.88 -4.70 -7.20
CA TYR A 128 16.51 -5.73 -6.24
C TYR A 128 17.75 -6.40 -5.63
N SER A 129 17.93 -6.18 -4.33
CA SER A 129 19.03 -6.73 -3.52
C SER A 129 18.54 -7.66 -2.40
N GLY A 130 17.26 -8.05 -2.44
CA GLY A 130 16.62 -8.92 -1.45
C GLY A 130 17.13 -10.37 -1.42
N THR A 131 16.51 -11.19 -0.58
CA THR A 131 16.95 -12.55 -0.27
C THR A 131 16.10 -13.67 -0.90
N ARG A 132 15.23 -13.36 -1.88
CA ARG A 132 14.46 -14.41 -2.58
C ARG A 132 15.38 -15.35 -3.35
N ASP A 133 15.15 -16.66 -3.24
CA ASP A 133 16.02 -17.72 -3.77
C ASP A 133 15.27 -18.85 -4.50
N TYR A 134 14.04 -18.61 -4.96
CA TYR A 134 13.25 -19.55 -5.73
C TYR A 134 12.50 -18.88 -6.90
N THR A 135 12.18 -19.67 -7.92
CA THR A 135 11.58 -19.23 -9.19
C THR A 135 10.05 -19.23 -9.18
N GLU A 136 9.42 -18.66 -10.21
CA GLU A 136 7.96 -18.69 -10.41
C GLU A 136 7.39 -20.12 -10.51
N SER A 137 8.16 -21.10 -11.02
CA SER A 137 7.80 -22.53 -10.98
C SER A 137 8.06 -23.22 -9.64
N GLY A 138 8.64 -22.51 -8.67
CA GLY A 138 9.04 -23.04 -7.36
C GLY A 138 10.40 -23.75 -7.35
N ALA A 139 11.21 -23.62 -8.41
CA ALA A 139 12.54 -24.21 -8.44
C ALA A 139 13.53 -23.42 -7.58
N GLU A 140 14.39 -24.12 -6.84
CA GLU A 140 15.43 -23.50 -6.02
C GLU A 140 16.58 -22.96 -6.91
N CYS A 141 17.01 -21.74 -6.61
CA CYS A 141 18.09 -21.09 -7.33
C CYS A 141 19.46 -21.74 -7.05
N LEU A 142 20.28 -21.85 -8.09
CA LEU A 142 21.68 -22.24 -7.98
C LEU A 142 22.54 -21.06 -7.49
N LYS A 143 23.54 -21.37 -6.67
CA LYS A 143 24.50 -20.36 -6.19
C LYS A 143 25.28 -19.76 -7.36
N TRP A 144 25.43 -18.43 -7.38
CA TRP A 144 26.21 -17.72 -8.41
C TRP A 144 27.70 -18.09 -8.42
N HIS A 145 28.20 -18.62 -7.31
CA HIS A 145 29.56 -19.15 -7.18
C HIS A 145 29.69 -20.68 -7.39
N SER A 146 28.59 -21.38 -7.67
CA SER A 146 28.65 -22.83 -7.91
C SER A 146 29.46 -23.15 -9.17
N SER A 147 30.22 -24.24 -9.14
CA SER A 147 31.07 -24.66 -10.27
C SER A 147 30.32 -24.77 -11.59
N VAL A 148 29.02 -25.08 -11.51
CA VAL A 148 28.12 -25.24 -12.65
C VAL A 148 27.71 -23.89 -13.27
N VAL A 149 27.62 -22.83 -12.46
CA VAL A 149 27.29 -21.46 -12.90
C VAL A 149 28.54 -20.69 -13.34
N LEU A 150 29.73 -21.03 -12.84
CA LEU A 150 30.98 -20.32 -13.20
C LEU A 150 31.29 -20.31 -14.72
N GLY A 151 30.75 -21.25 -15.49
CA GLY A 151 30.86 -21.27 -16.96
C GLY A 151 29.85 -20.37 -17.70
N ARG A 152 28.96 -19.67 -16.98
CA ARG A 152 27.90 -18.82 -17.55
C ARG A 152 28.29 -17.34 -17.55
N LYS A 153 27.61 -16.54 -18.38
CA LYS A 153 27.87 -15.09 -18.55
C LYS A 153 27.78 -14.30 -17.24
N TYR A 154 26.80 -14.62 -16.39
CA TYR A 154 26.62 -14.00 -15.08
C TYR A 154 26.99 -15.01 -14.00
N ASN A 155 28.03 -14.72 -13.23
CA ASN A 155 28.53 -15.59 -12.18
C ASN A 155 29.31 -14.77 -11.14
N ALA A 156 29.60 -15.33 -9.97
CA ALA A 156 30.25 -14.60 -8.89
C ALA A 156 31.76 -14.32 -9.08
N ARG A 157 32.39 -14.75 -10.19
CA ARG A 157 33.82 -14.53 -10.49
C ARG A 157 34.08 -13.50 -11.58
N ARG A 158 33.03 -12.98 -12.22
CA ARG A 158 33.20 -11.94 -13.26
C ARG A 158 33.64 -10.60 -12.64
N SER A 159 34.22 -9.74 -13.49
CA SER A 159 34.44 -8.35 -13.11
C SER A 159 33.10 -7.65 -12.85
N GLY A 160 33.04 -6.83 -11.79
CA GLY A 160 31.82 -6.14 -11.35
C GLY A 160 30.77 -7.05 -10.70
N ALA A 161 31.08 -8.30 -10.36
CA ALA A 161 30.11 -9.24 -9.77
C ALA A 161 29.42 -8.66 -8.51
N SER A 162 30.18 -7.98 -7.65
CA SER A 162 29.65 -7.37 -6.43
C SER A 162 28.67 -6.23 -6.70
N GLU A 163 28.89 -5.42 -7.73
CA GLU A 163 27.98 -4.32 -8.12
C GLU A 163 26.66 -4.86 -8.69
N LEU A 164 26.73 -6.03 -9.33
CA LEU A 164 25.56 -6.76 -9.83
C LEU A 164 24.89 -7.63 -8.75
N GLY A 165 25.38 -7.59 -7.51
CA GLY A 165 24.87 -8.40 -6.40
C GLY A 165 25.09 -9.90 -6.57
N LEU A 166 26.07 -10.34 -7.35
CA LEU A 166 26.38 -11.75 -7.62
C LEU A 166 27.48 -12.25 -6.66
N GLY A 167 27.07 -12.96 -5.61
CA GLY A 167 27.98 -13.43 -4.55
C GLY A 167 27.97 -14.94 -4.31
N ASN A 168 28.47 -15.35 -3.15
CA ASN A 168 28.40 -16.75 -2.71
C ASN A 168 27.04 -17.11 -2.09
N HIS A 169 25.96 -16.73 -2.75
CA HIS A 169 24.56 -17.00 -2.40
C HIS A 169 23.79 -17.40 -3.66
N ASN A 170 22.54 -17.80 -3.50
CA ASN A 170 21.60 -18.16 -4.56
C ASN A 170 20.48 -17.12 -4.77
N TYR A 171 20.53 -15.98 -4.09
CA TYR A 171 19.49 -14.94 -4.24
C TYR A 171 19.34 -14.43 -5.68
N CYS A 172 18.10 -14.19 -6.08
CA CYS A 172 17.69 -13.68 -7.38
C CYS A 172 18.27 -12.30 -7.67
N ARG A 173 18.78 -12.10 -8.89
CA ARG A 173 19.39 -10.82 -9.32
C ARG A 173 18.98 -10.52 -10.76
N ASN A 174 19.17 -9.26 -11.17
CA ASN A 174 18.86 -8.83 -12.53
C ASN A 174 20.09 -8.20 -13.21
N PRO A 175 21.15 -8.98 -13.46
CA PRO A 175 22.44 -8.44 -13.86
C PRO A 175 22.51 -8.01 -15.35
N ASP A 176 21.54 -8.40 -16.17
CA ASP A 176 21.33 -7.96 -17.56
C ASP A 176 20.30 -6.84 -17.70
N GLY A 177 19.53 -6.56 -16.65
CA GLY A 177 18.50 -5.54 -16.70
C GLY A 177 17.25 -5.96 -17.47
N ASP A 178 16.92 -7.26 -17.42
CA ASP A 178 15.66 -7.80 -17.92
C ASP A 178 14.47 -7.31 -17.08
N LYS A 179 13.26 -7.78 -17.40
CA LYS A 179 12.00 -7.32 -16.79
C LYS A 179 11.90 -7.61 -15.29
N LYS A 180 12.49 -8.71 -14.82
CA LYS A 180 12.46 -9.14 -13.42
C LYS A 180 13.77 -9.81 -13.02
N PRO A 181 14.10 -9.86 -11.71
CA PRO A 181 15.19 -10.69 -11.24
C PRO A 181 14.98 -12.17 -11.58
N TRP A 182 16.07 -12.85 -11.87
CA TRP A 182 16.11 -14.24 -12.26
C TRP A 182 17.28 -14.96 -11.59
N CYS A 183 17.30 -16.29 -11.71
CA CYS A 183 18.43 -17.11 -11.29
C CYS A 183 18.60 -18.34 -12.19
N TYR A 184 19.72 -19.04 -12.05
CA TYR A 184 19.93 -20.34 -12.73
C TYR A 184 19.30 -21.47 -11.92
N VAL A 185 18.72 -22.47 -12.59
CA VAL A 185 18.07 -23.64 -11.96
C VAL A 185 18.70 -24.96 -12.39
N GLN A 186 18.49 -26.01 -11.60
CA GLN A 186 19.03 -27.36 -11.87
C GLN A 186 18.34 -28.04 -13.08
N GLY A 187 19.06 -28.89 -13.80
CA GLY A 187 18.60 -29.52 -15.05
C GLY A 187 19.61 -29.29 -16.18
N SER A 188 19.16 -28.85 -17.35
CA SER A 188 20.04 -28.38 -18.45
C SER A 188 20.72 -27.03 -18.16
N ILE A 189 20.59 -26.52 -16.93
CA ILE A 189 21.10 -25.22 -16.46
C ILE A 189 20.58 -24.11 -17.37
N TYR A 190 19.30 -23.83 -17.24
CA TYR A 190 18.64 -22.67 -17.82
C TYR A 190 18.37 -21.64 -16.71
N TRP A 191 17.88 -20.47 -17.10
CA TRP A 191 17.50 -19.40 -16.19
C TRP A 191 15.98 -19.23 -16.19
N GLU A 192 15.44 -18.79 -15.07
CA GLU A 192 14.01 -18.56 -14.90
C GLU A 192 13.79 -17.36 -13.98
N TYR A 193 12.67 -16.65 -14.19
CA TYR A 193 12.29 -15.52 -13.35
C TYR A 193 11.96 -15.96 -11.93
N CYS A 194 12.28 -15.08 -10.99
CA CYS A 194 12.00 -15.31 -9.59
C CYS A 194 10.59 -14.89 -9.18
N ASP A 195 10.01 -15.65 -8.24
CA ASP A 195 8.72 -15.32 -7.63
C ASP A 195 8.89 -14.20 -6.60
N ILE A 196 9.17 -12.99 -7.10
CA ILE A 196 9.28 -11.80 -6.28
C ILE A 196 8.06 -10.95 -6.56
N PRO A 197 7.21 -10.66 -5.55
CA PRO A 197 6.12 -9.75 -5.76
C PRO A 197 6.70 -8.39 -6.18
N THR A 198 6.05 -7.71 -7.13
CA THR A 198 6.25 -6.26 -7.21
C THR A 198 5.99 -5.71 -5.84
N CYS A 199 6.81 -4.75 -5.40
CA CYS A 199 6.44 -4.02 -4.21
C CYS A 199 5.00 -3.60 -4.42
N GLN A 200 4.17 -3.83 -3.42
CA GLN A 200 3.05 -2.94 -3.26
C GLN A 200 3.73 -1.58 -3.10
N THR A 201 4.00 -0.94 -4.24
CA THR A 201 3.59 0.43 -4.37
C THR A 201 2.20 0.35 -3.76
N VAL A 202 2.03 0.97 -2.59
CA VAL A 202 0.72 1.51 -2.26
C VAL A 202 0.28 2.05 -3.59
N VAL A 203 -0.69 1.39 -4.23
CA VAL A 203 -1.11 1.77 -5.56
C VAL A 203 -1.38 3.24 -5.35
N THR A 204 -0.50 4.11 -5.87
CA THR A 204 -0.83 5.50 -6.04
C THR A 204 -1.84 5.40 -7.15
N SER A 205 -3.05 4.98 -6.78
CA SER A 205 -4.29 5.42 -7.35
C SER A 205 -3.99 6.84 -7.71
N LYS A 206 -3.95 7.18 -9.00
CA LYS A 206 -3.68 8.56 -9.37
C LYS A 206 -4.86 9.35 -8.82
N CYS A 207 -4.69 9.85 -7.59
CA CYS A 207 -5.78 10.45 -6.86
C CYS A 207 -6.13 11.77 -7.56
N GLY A 208 -7.37 12.20 -7.40
CA GLY A 208 -7.83 13.47 -7.95
C GLY A 208 -7.68 13.60 -9.47
N GLN A 209 -7.65 12.48 -10.17
CA GLN A 209 -7.80 12.44 -11.63
C GLN A 209 -9.27 12.24 -11.97
N ARG A 210 -9.71 12.81 -13.09
CA ARG A 210 -11.03 12.60 -13.68
C ARG A 210 -10.92 12.60 -15.20
N GLU A 211 -11.79 11.86 -15.90
CA GLU A 211 -11.80 11.85 -17.37
C GLU A 211 -12.35 13.19 -17.91
N TYR A 212 -11.45 14.08 -18.35
CA TYR A 212 -11.84 15.29 -19.08
C TYR A 212 -12.22 14.93 -20.53
N LYS A 213 -13.50 14.61 -20.77
CA LYS A 213 -14.10 14.73 -22.11
C LYS A 213 -15.33 15.63 -22.07
N ILE A 214 -15.20 16.72 -22.83
CA ILE A 214 -16.18 17.79 -23.01
C ILE A 214 -17.37 17.24 -23.78
N ASN A 215 -18.54 17.23 -23.15
CA ASN A 215 -19.79 17.70 -23.71
C ASN A 215 -20.70 18.10 -22.54
N LYS A 216 -20.75 19.40 -22.28
CA LYS A 216 -21.68 20.05 -21.36
C LYS A 216 -23.09 19.59 -21.73
N ILE A 217 -23.81 18.95 -20.81
CA ILE A 217 -25.26 18.89 -20.94
C ILE A 217 -25.76 20.31 -20.66
N ALA A 218 -26.47 20.88 -21.62
CA ALA A 218 -27.12 22.17 -21.46
C ALA A 218 -28.20 22.08 -20.36
N GLY A 219 -28.17 22.99 -19.38
CA GLY A 219 -29.16 23.05 -18.30
C GLY A 219 -28.61 22.82 -16.89
N GLY A 220 -27.38 23.28 -16.62
CA GLY A 220 -26.63 23.25 -15.35
C GLY A 220 -27.47 22.92 -14.11
N ASN A 221 -27.09 21.82 -13.43
CA ASN A 221 -27.32 21.47 -12.02
C ASN A 221 -27.14 19.96 -11.76
N GLN A 222 -27.17 19.11 -12.79
CA GLN A 222 -26.93 17.67 -12.66
C GLN A 222 -25.46 17.34 -13.02
N ALA A 223 -24.73 16.80 -12.06
CA ALA A 223 -23.35 16.37 -12.25
C ALA A 223 -23.30 14.90 -12.64
N THR A 224 -22.33 14.51 -13.48
CA THR A 224 -22.08 13.10 -13.76
C THR A 224 -21.07 12.57 -12.73
N ILE A 225 -21.31 11.38 -12.17
CA ILE A 225 -20.41 10.76 -11.19
C ILE A 225 -18.97 10.59 -11.70
N ALA A 226 -18.77 10.50 -13.02
CA ALA A 226 -17.44 10.50 -13.64
C ALA A 226 -16.63 11.79 -13.43
N PHE A 227 -17.28 12.92 -13.13
CA PHE A 227 -16.60 14.19 -12.81
C PHE A 227 -16.21 14.30 -11.33
N HIS A 228 -16.86 13.50 -10.47
CA HIS A 228 -16.60 13.41 -9.03
C HIS A 228 -16.46 11.95 -8.60
N PRO A 229 -15.51 11.17 -9.18
CA PRO A 229 -15.41 9.73 -8.96
C PRO A 229 -15.02 9.36 -7.51
N TRP A 230 -14.65 10.34 -6.69
CA TRP A 230 -14.39 10.20 -5.26
C TRP A 230 -15.64 10.38 -4.39
N GLN A 231 -16.77 10.79 -4.96
CA GLN A 231 -18.00 11.01 -4.21
C GLN A 231 -18.45 9.69 -3.56
N ALA A 232 -18.57 9.72 -2.24
CA ALA A 232 -19.20 8.67 -1.47
C ALA A 232 -20.57 9.13 -0.97
N ALA A 233 -21.50 8.17 -0.88
CA ALA A 233 -22.79 8.36 -0.25
C ALA A 233 -22.92 7.41 0.94
N LEU A 234 -23.20 7.98 2.11
CA LEU A 234 -23.38 7.26 3.36
C LEU A 234 -24.86 6.97 3.60
N TYR A 235 -25.14 5.72 3.92
CA TYR A 235 -26.46 5.24 4.28
C TYR A 235 -26.41 4.52 5.62
N ILE A 236 -27.52 4.59 6.35
CA ILE A 236 -27.84 3.63 7.40
C ILE A 236 -28.87 2.66 6.86
N ILE A 237 -28.66 1.38 7.12
CA ILE A 237 -29.67 0.34 6.90
C ILE A 237 -30.08 -0.21 8.26
N ASP A 238 -31.31 0.11 8.69
CA ASP A 238 -31.87 -0.43 9.93
C ASP A 238 -32.12 -1.94 9.74
N ARG A 239 -31.60 -2.76 10.66
CA ARG A 239 -31.74 -4.22 10.64
C ARG A 239 -33.18 -4.70 10.68
N ARG A 240 -34.11 -3.88 11.17
CA ARG A 240 -35.53 -4.23 11.35
C ARG A 240 -36.36 -3.95 10.09
N SER A 241 -36.18 -2.79 9.46
CA SER A 241 -36.93 -2.39 8.26
C SER A 241 -36.23 -2.79 6.97
N ASN A 242 -34.90 -2.98 7.00
CA ASN A 242 -34.04 -3.16 5.84
C ASN A 242 -34.21 -2.03 4.79
N ASP A 243 -34.64 -0.86 5.24
CA ASP A 243 -34.82 0.33 4.39
C ASP A 243 -33.57 1.21 4.45
N PRO A 244 -32.89 1.47 3.32
CA PRO A 244 -31.70 2.30 3.30
C PRO A 244 -32.07 3.79 3.41
N HIS A 245 -31.56 4.44 4.45
CA HIS A 245 -31.72 5.87 4.67
C HIS A 245 -30.42 6.61 4.37
N PHE A 246 -30.45 7.50 3.37
CA PHE A 246 -29.33 8.40 3.08
C PHE A 246 -29.10 9.34 4.25
N LEU A 247 -27.83 9.47 4.66
CA LEU A 247 -27.42 10.37 5.75
C LEU A 247 -26.63 11.57 5.25
N CYS A 248 -25.51 11.28 4.59
CA CYS A 248 -24.42 12.22 4.36
C CYS A 248 -23.64 11.84 3.11
N GLY A 249 -22.86 12.80 2.61
CA GLY A 249 -21.78 12.56 1.67
C GLY A 249 -20.50 12.05 2.35
N GLY A 250 -19.52 11.77 1.51
CA GLY A 250 -18.17 11.40 1.90
C GLY A 250 -17.23 11.52 0.71
N SER A 251 -15.94 11.33 0.98
CA SER A 251 -14.88 11.35 -0.02
C SER A 251 -14.04 10.08 0.07
N LEU A 252 -13.94 9.31 -1.01
CA LEU A 252 -12.97 8.23 -1.11
C LEU A 252 -11.57 8.82 -1.16
N ILE A 253 -10.74 8.57 -0.15
CA ILE A 253 -9.36 9.10 -0.07
C ILE A 253 -8.31 8.01 -0.30
N HIS A 254 -8.73 6.74 -0.21
CA HIS A 254 -7.94 5.53 -0.47
C HIS A 254 -8.90 4.39 -0.78
N PRO A 255 -8.53 3.33 -1.53
CA PRO A 255 -9.42 2.23 -1.87
C PRO A 255 -10.23 1.62 -0.70
N CYS A 256 -9.67 1.64 0.52
CA CYS A 256 -10.34 1.12 1.73
C CYS A 256 -10.78 2.22 2.72
N TRP A 257 -10.62 3.50 2.41
CA TRP A 257 -10.91 4.58 3.36
C TRP A 257 -11.74 5.71 2.75
N VAL A 258 -12.81 6.06 3.45
CA VAL A 258 -13.65 7.23 3.16
C VAL A 258 -13.53 8.24 4.30
N LEU A 259 -13.42 9.51 3.93
CA LEU A 259 -13.46 10.64 4.84
C LEU A 259 -14.85 11.28 4.81
N THR A 260 -15.40 11.63 5.96
CA THR A 260 -16.70 12.30 6.10
C THR A 260 -16.68 13.22 7.33
N ALA A 261 -17.81 13.85 7.64
CA ALA A 261 -17.98 14.65 8.84
C ALA A 261 -18.28 13.76 10.07
N ALA A 262 -17.81 14.16 11.25
CA ALA A 262 -18.04 13.42 12.50
C ALA A 262 -19.52 13.46 12.92
N HIS A 263 -20.22 14.57 12.66
CA HIS A 263 -21.64 14.70 13.00
C HIS A 263 -22.55 13.73 12.21
N CYS A 264 -22.05 13.13 11.12
CA CYS A 264 -22.75 12.07 10.39
C CYS A 264 -22.74 10.72 11.13
N ILE A 265 -21.92 10.59 12.19
CA ILE A 265 -21.74 9.36 12.94
C ILE A 265 -22.55 9.41 14.24
N GLY A 266 -23.60 8.58 14.30
CA GLY A 266 -24.47 8.45 15.47
C GLY A 266 -23.81 7.62 16.56
N THR A 267 -23.78 8.16 17.78
CA THR A 267 -23.14 7.54 18.96
C THR A 267 -23.71 6.19 19.40
N ARG A 268 -24.90 5.82 18.91
CA ARG A 268 -25.61 4.58 19.26
C ARG A 268 -25.83 3.64 18.07
N ILE A 269 -25.14 3.88 16.96
CA ILE A 269 -25.33 3.15 15.71
C ILE A 269 -24.09 2.29 15.47
N SER A 270 -24.27 0.99 15.23
CA SER A 270 -23.16 0.09 14.99
C SER A 270 -22.50 0.39 13.64
N HIS A 271 -21.19 0.23 13.54
CA HIS A 271 -20.47 0.38 12.26
C HIS A 271 -21.02 -0.55 11.17
N GLU A 272 -21.59 -1.70 11.53
CA GLU A 272 -22.18 -2.66 10.60
C GLU A 272 -23.49 -2.17 9.96
N GLU A 273 -24.13 -1.15 10.54
CA GLU A 273 -25.34 -0.50 9.99
C GLU A 273 -24.99 0.61 9.01
N TYR A 274 -23.72 1.03 8.95
CA TYR A 274 -23.23 2.01 8.00
C TYR A 274 -22.83 1.35 6.69
N HIS A 275 -23.38 1.88 5.61
CA HIS A 275 -23.08 1.47 4.25
C HIS A 275 -22.55 2.64 3.44
N VAL A 276 -21.50 2.38 2.66
CA VAL A 276 -20.88 3.33 1.75
C VAL A 276 -21.15 2.87 0.33
N LEU A 277 -21.70 3.78 -0.47
CA LEU A 277 -21.90 3.60 -1.90
C LEU A 277 -20.93 4.50 -2.66
N LEU A 278 -20.27 3.95 -3.67
CA LEU A 278 -19.34 4.63 -4.56
C LEU A 278 -19.80 4.46 -6.01
N GLY A 279 -19.55 5.45 -6.86
CA GLY A 279 -19.87 5.37 -8.28
C GLY A 279 -21.36 5.57 -8.62
N ILE A 280 -22.19 5.96 -7.65
CA ILE A 280 -23.64 6.09 -7.86
C ILE A 280 -24.00 7.42 -8.53
N GLN A 281 -24.78 7.38 -9.60
CA GLN A 281 -25.34 8.59 -10.23
C GLN A 281 -26.65 9.05 -9.56
N SER A 282 -27.42 8.09 -9.05
CA SER A 282 -28.76 8.28 -8.48
C SER A 282 -28.88 7.53 -7.16
N THR A 283 -29.56 8.11 -6.17
CA THR A 283 -29.80 7.46 -4.86
C THR A 283 -30.79 6.31 -4.94
N ASN A 284 -31.61 6.25 -5.99
CA ASN A 284 -32.73 5.32 -6.12
C ASN A 284 -32.49 4.23 -7.18
N GLU A 285 -31.49 4.39 -8.02
CA GLU A 285 -31.19 3.47 -9.13
C GLU A 285 -29.76 2.97 -8.99
N ARG A 286 -29.59 1.64 -9.00
CA ARG A 286 -28.28 1.01 -8.96
C ARG A 286 -27.82 0.62 -10.35
N THR A 287 -26.56 0.89 -10.65
CA THR A 287 -25.91 0.43 -11.88
C THR A 287 -24.90 -0.68 -11.58
N THR A 288 -24.45 -1.39 -12.61
CA THR A 288 -23.42 -2.44 -12.48
C THR A 288 -22.05 -1.90 -12.09
N ASP A 289 -21.83 -0.60 -12.27
CA ASP A 289 -20.56 0.07 -11.96
C ASP A 289 -20.51 0.57 -10.50
N ASP A 290 -21.65 0.58 -9.81
CA ASP A 290 -21.77 0.99 -8.42
C ASP A 290 -21.07 -0.02 -7.50
N GLN A 291 -20.40 0.47 -6.47
CA GLN A 291 -19.77 -0.38 -5.47
C GLN A 291 -20.33 -0.07 -4.09
N ALA A 292 -20.76 -1.11 -3.38
CA ALA A 292 -21.36 -1.00 -2.07
C ALA A 292 -20.51 -1.73 -1.01
N PHE A 293 -20.23 -1.05 0.08
CA PHE A 293 -19.40 -1.56 1.17
C PHE A 293 -20.11 -1.39 2.51
N VAL A 294 -19.96 -2.39 3.38
CA VAL A 294 -20.25 -2.25 4.82
C VAL A 294 -19.04 -1.61 5.48
N VAL A 295 -19.25 -0.77 6.50
CA VAL A 295 -18.15 -0.18 7.26
C VAL A 295 -17.61 -1.19 8.29
N GLU A 296 -16.29 -1.39 8.28
CA GLU A 296 -15.55 -2.27 9.20
C GLU A 296 -15.20 -1.53 10.50
N LYS A 297 -14.83 -0.25 10.39
CA LYS A 297 -14.38 0.57 11.52
C LYS A 297 -14.71 2.02 11.27
N ILE A 298 -15.14 2.72 12.32
CA ILE A 298 -15.37 4.17 12.33
C ILE A 298 -14.38 4.81 13.30
N ILE A 299 -13.75 5.90 12.88
CA ILE A 299 -12.80 6.66 13.69
C ILE A 299 -13.20 8.14 13.60
N SER A 300 -13.99 8.62 14.54
CA SER A 300 -14.28 10.06 14.69
C SER A 300 -13.12 10.76 15.39
N HIS A 301 -12.86 12.02 15.04
CA HIS A 301 -11.82 12.78 15.72
C HIS A 301 -12.12 12.89 17.23
N PRO A 302 -11.16 12.59 18.11
CA PRO A 302 -11.42 12.50 19.56
C PRO A 302 -11.77 13.85 20.20
N GLN A 303 -11.44 14.96 19.53
CA GLN A 303 -11.75 16.32 19.97
C GLN A 303 -12.94 16.94 19.22
N PHE A 304 -13.74 16.14 18.50
CA PHE A 304 -14.97 16.63 17.88
C PHE A 304 -15.90 17.22 18.95
N ASN A 305 -16.37 18.45 18.71
CA ASN A 305 -17.27 19.17 19.59
C ASN A 305 -18.59 19.45 18.87
N ASP A 306 -19.68 18.85 19.34
CA ASP A 306 -21.01 18.90 18.70
C ASP A 306 -21.68 20.29 18.79
N ASP A 307 -21.27 21.13 19.75
CA ASP A 307 -21.84 22.47 19.92
C ASP A 307 -21.23 23.48 18.93
N SER A 308 -19.92 23.38 18.69
CA SER A 308 -19.16 24.29 17.83
C SER A 308 -18.87 23.73 16.45
N PHE A 309 -19.05 22.43 16.24
CA PHE A 309 -18.59 21.67 15.08
C PHE A 309 -17.07 21.73 14.85
N ASP A 310 -16.29 22.11 15.86
CA ASP A 310 -14.83 22.02 15.77
C ASP A 310 -14.38 20.56 15.73
N ASN A 311 -13.37 20.27 14.91
CA ASN A 311 -12.90 18.91 14.62
C ASN A 311 -13.98 17.95 14.07
N ASP A 312 -14.89 18.48 13.24
CA ASP A 312 -15.93 17.71 12.57
C ASP A 312 -15.38 16.88 11.39
N ILE A 313 -14.74 15.76 11.71
CA ILE A 313 -14.11 14.85 10.77
C ILE A 313 -14.12 13.41 11.30
N ALA A 314 -14.41 12.44 10.40
CA ALA A 314 -14.38 11.02 10.70
C ALA A 314 -13.84 10.20 9.51
N LEU A 315 -13.16 9.10 9.84
CA LEU A 315 -12.69 8.08 8.91
C LEU A 315 -13.57 6.83 8.99
N LEU A 316 -13.87 6.27 7.82
CA LEU A 316 -14.59 5.02 7.65
C LEU A 316 -13.71 4.03 6.92
N LYS A 317 -13.39 2.92 7.58
CA LYS A 317 -12.70 1.78 6.97
C LYS A 317 -13.73 0.90 6.27
N LEU A 318 -13.57 0.68 4.98
CA LEU A 318 -14.45 -0.17 4.20
C LEU A 318 -14.11 -1.65 4.44
N LYS A 319 -15.12 -2.48 4.70
CA LYS A 319 -14.93 -3.93 4.83
C LYS A 319 -14.53 -4.52 3.48
N SER A 320 -13.38 -5.20 3.45
CA SER A 320 -12.88 -5.85 2.24
C SER A 320 -13.81 -6.98 1.76
N GLN A 321 -14.02 -7.04 0.44
CA GLN A 321 -14.70 -8.12 -0.27
C GLN A 321 -13.64 -8.93 -1.03
N SER A 322 -13.44 -10.20 -0.62
CA SER A 322 -12.46 -11.11 -1.23
C SER A 322 -11.02 -10.56 -1.27
N GLY A 323 -10.61 -9.80 -0.25
CA GLY A 323 -9.26 -9.24 -0.14
C GLY A 323 -9.04 -7.91 -0.89
N MET A 324 -10.08 -7.34 -1.49
CA MET A 324 -10.06 -6.02 -2.14
C MET A 324 -11.13 -5.09 -1.56
N CYS A 325 -10.94 -3.77 -1.65
CA CYS A 325 -11.93 -2.76 -1.29
C CYS A 325 -12.48 -2.10 -2.57
N ALA A 326 -12.57 -0.76 -2.63
CA ALA A 326 -12.99 -0.06 -3.82
C ALA A 326 -12.05 -0.37 -5.00
N LYS A 327 -12.64 -0.86 -6.10
CA LYS A 327 -11.96 -1.11 -7.37
C LYS A 327 -12.00 0.17 -8.20
N GLU A 328 -10.84 0.65 -8.62
CA GLU A 328 -10.78 1.85 -9.45
C GLU A 328 -11.49 1.66 -10.81
N SER A 329 -12.22 2.69 -11.22
CA SER A 329 -12.89 2.80 -12.51
C SER A 329 -12.96 4.27 -12.93
N LYS A 330 -13.61 4.60 -14.05
CA LYS A 330 -13.92 6.00 -14.41
C LYS A 330 -14.94 6.67 -13.48
N PHE A 331 -15.64 5.89 -12.64
CA PHE A 331 -16.68 6.37 -11.73
C PHE A 331 -16.29 6.24 -10.25
N VAL A 332 -15.20 5.51 -9.95
CA VAL A 332 -14.70 5.28 -8.59
C VAL A 332 -13.19 5.50 -8.60
N GLN A 333 -12.74 6.63 -8.06
CA GLN A 333 -11.33 6.98 -7.90
C GLN A 333 -11.15 7.80 -6.64
N PRO A 334 -10.06 7.64 -5.90
CA PRO A 334 -9.84 8.43 -4.70
C PRO A 334 -9.46 9.89 -5.05
N ILE A 335 -9.84 10.83 -4.17
CA ILE A 335 -9.40 12.23 -4.23
C ILE A 335 -8.05 12.39 -3.53
N CYS A 336 -7.21 13.32 -3.99
CA CYS A 336 -5.95 13.58 -3.30
C CYS A 336 -6.16 14.34 -2.00
N LEU A 337 -5.45 13.91 -0.96
CA LEU A 337 -5.26 14.73 0.23
C LEU A 337 -4.27 15.87 -0.09
N PRO A 338 -4.52 17.11 0.38
CA PRO A 338 -3.64 18.23 0.14
C PRO A 338 -2.31 18.06 0.90
N PRO A 339 -1.14 18.23 0.25
CA PRO A 339 0.12 18.20 0.96
C PRO A 339 0.21 19.40 1.92
N LYS A 340 0.98 19.26 3.01
CA LYS A 340 1.07 20.26 4.10
C LYS A 340 1.47 21.67 3.63
N HIS A 341 2.12 21.82 2.47
CA HIS A 341 2.49 23.14 1.94
C HIS A 341 1.47 23.71 0.95
N LEU A 342 0.50 22.91 0.47
CA LEU A 342 -0.52 23.40 -0.46
C LEU A 342 -1.47 24.34 0.27
N THR A 343 -1.66 25.51 -0.32
CA THR A 343 -2.63 26.53 0.10
C THR A 343 -3.21 27.15 -1.15
N PHE A 344 -4.52 27.27 -1.21
CA PHE A 344 -5.20 27.98 -2.27
C PHE A 344 -5.37 29.44 -1.86
N PRO A 345 -5.09 30.41 -2.75
CA PRO A 345 -5.39 31.81 -2.52
C PRO A 345 -6.87 32.05 -2.21
N GLU A 346 -7.18 33.17 -1.56
CA GLU A 346 -8.57 33.62 -1.47
C GLU A 346 -9.19 33.80 -2.86
N ASN A 347 -10.51 33.65 -2.95
CA ASN A 347 -11.27 33.71 -4.19
C ASN A 347 -10.91 32.61 -5.22
N THR A 348 -10.11 31.61 -4.86
CA THR A 348 -9.92 30.41 -5.68
C THR A 348 -11.26 29.71 -5.87
N GLN A 349 -11.60 29.39 -7.12
CA GLN A 349 -12.79 28.61 -7.46
C GLN A 349 -12.55 27.13 -7.16
N CYS A 350 -13.44 26.55 -6.39
CA CYS A 350 -13.49 25.15 -6.00
C CYS A 350 -14.88 24.57 -6.32
N GLU A 351 -15.01 23.26 -6.22
CA GLU A 351 -16.21 22.51 -6.54
C GLU A 351 -16.71 21.79 -5.30
N VAL A 352 -18.03 21.79 -5.09
CA VAL A 352 -18.71 20.95 -4.10
C VAL A 352 -19.65 20.00 -4.83
N SER A 353 -19.80 18.78 -4.32
CA SER A 353 -20.72 17.79 -4.88
C SER A 353 -21.45 17.00 -3.81
N GLY A 354 -22.66 16.55 -4.12
CA GLY A 354 -23.46 15.78 -3.18
C GLY A 354 -24.89 15.48 -3.63
N TYR A 355 -25.63 14.80 -2.76
CA TYR A 355 -27.04 14.40 -2.94
C TYR A 355 -27.95 15.17 -1.97
N GLY A 356 -27.48 16.30 -1.44
CA GLY A 356 -28.21 17.10 -0.48
C GLY A 356 -29.53 17.66 -1.01
N LYS A 357 -30.25 18.32 -0.10
CA LYS A 357 -31.49 19.02 -0.42
C LYS A 357 -31.20 20.20 -1.33
N GLU A 358 -32.11 20.46 -2.26
CA GLU A 358 -31.95 21.56 -3.23
C GLU A 358 -32.30 22.94 -2.63
N ALA A 359 -32.99 22.93 -1.49
CA ALA A 359 -33.32 24.12 -0.72
C ALA A 359 -33.45 23.76 0.76
N GLN A 360 -33.25 24.73 1.65
CA GLN A 360 -33.31 24.55 3.10
C GLN A 360 -34.58 23.82 3.58
N PHE A 361 -35.72 24.04 2.90
CA PHE A 361 -37.02 23.48 3.23
C PHE A 361 -37.49 22.40 2.24
N ALA A 362 -36.62 21.91 1.34
CA ALA A 362 -37.01 20.87 0.41
C ALA A 362 -37.44 19.60 1.20
N PRO A 363 -38.57 18.97 0.82
CA PRO A 363 -39.09 17.82 1.55
C PRO A 363 -38.20 16.58 1.39
N PHE A 364 -37.44 16.49 0.30
CA PHE A 364 -36.63 15.32 -0.05
C PHE A 364 -35.19 15.73 -0.43
N PHE A 365 -34.26 14.79 -0.26
CA PHE A 365 -32.91 14.87 -0.81
C PHE A 365 -32.93 14.82 -2.34
N SER A 366 -31.88 15.33 -3.00
CA SER A 366 -31.81 15.23 -4.45
C SER A 366 -31.60 13.77 -4.87
N LYS A 367 -32.33 13.36 -5.91
CA LYS A 367 -32.22 11.99 -6.42
C LYS A 367 -30.92 11.77 -7.18
N PHE A 368 -30.35 12.82 -7.76
CA PHE A 368 -29.17 12.75 -8.62
C PHE A 368 -28.02 13.53 -8.00
N LEU A 369 -26.80 13.11 -8.31
CA LEU A 369 -25.61 13.88 -7.94
C LEU A 369 -25.67 15.29 -8.54
N LYS A 370 -25.40 16.28 -7.71
CA LYS A 370 -25.26 17.68 -8.11
C LYS A 370 -23.86 18.18 -7.84
N GLU A 371 -23.50 19.26 -8.54
CA GLU A 371 -22.28 20.01 -8.29
C GLU A 371 -22.60 21.51 -8.23
N ALA A 372 -21.81 22.25 -7.46
CA ALA A 372 -21.82 23.71 -7.45
C ALA A 372 -20.38 24.24 -7.41
N ARG A 373 -20.18 25.44 -7.96
CA ARG A 373 -18.90 26.14 -7.92
C ARG A 373 -18.92 27.20 -6.85
N VAL A 374 -17.90 27.19 -6.00
CA VAL A 374 -17.79 28.12 -4.87
C VAL A 374 -16.41 28.75 -4.86
N ASN A 375 -16.32 29.98 -4.40
CA ASN A 375 -15.05 30.66 -4.21
C ASN A 375 -14.66 30.63 -2.74
N LEU A 376 -13.38 30.36 -2.47
CA LEU A 376 -12.83 30.42 -1.12
C LEU A 376 -12.94 31.84 -0.56
N ILE A 377 -13.38 31.95 0.69
CA ILE A 377 -13.41 33.19 1.45
C ILE A 377 -12.28 33.17 2.47
N SER A 378 -11.53 34.26 2.57
CA SER A 378 -10.43 34.35 3.53
C SER A 378 -10.90 34.22 4.97
N GLN A 379 -10.04 33.60 5.79
CA GLN A 379 -10.30 33.35 7.22
C GLN A 379 -10.69 34.64 7.95
N GLN A 380 -9.99 35.75 7.69
CA GLN A 380 -10.25 37.04 8.30
C GLN A 380 -11.65 37.57 7.96
N LYS A 381 -12.07 37.46 6.69
CA LYS A 381 -13.39 37.92 6.25
C LYS A 381 -14.50 37.04 6.85
N CYS A 382 -14.33 35.72 6.80
CA CYS A 382 -15.34 34.81 7.33
C CYS A 382 -15.45 34.85 8.86
N GLY A 383 -14.33 35.11 9.56
CA GLY A 383 -14.28 35.34 11.01
C GLY A 383 -14.67 36.76 11.44
N SER A 384 -15.11 37.63 10.54
CA SER A 384 -15.57 38.96 10.91
C SER A 384 -16.97 38.93 11.56
N PRO A 385 -17.35 39.94 12.36
CA PRO A 385 -18.65 39.97 13.03
C PRO A 385 -19.86 39.93 12.09
N ASP A 386 -19.72 40.45 10.87
CA ASP A 386 -20.76 40.43 9.83
C ASP A 386 -21.01 39.03 9.25
N TYR A 387 -20.08 38.10 9.49
CA TYR A 387 -20.11 36.71 9.06
C TYR A 387 -20.33 35.79 10.27
N TYR A 388 -19.30 35.07 10.72
CA TYR A 388 -19.42 34.11 11.83
C TYR A 388 -18.73 34.57 13.12
N GLY A 389 -17.91 35.62 13.09
CA GLY A 389 -17.19 36.11 14.26
C GLY A 389 -16.40 34.98 14.95
N ASN A 390 -16.55 34.91 16.28
CA ASN A 390 -15.85 33.94 17.12
C ASN A 390 -16.35 32.49 16.99
N LYS A 391 -17.37 32.22 16.17
CA LYS A 391 -17.83 30.84 15.91
C LYS A 391 -16.91 30.10 14.94
N LEU A 392 -16.10 30.81 14.15
CA LEU A 392 -15.21 30.20 13.16
C LEU A 392 -13.84 29.91 13.80
N THR A 393 -13.45 28.64 13.84
CA THR A 393 -12.13 28.22 14.34
C THR A 393 -11.08 28.15 13.21
N ASP A 394 -9.79 28.05 13.55
CA ASP A 394 -8.70 27.89 12.56
C ASP A 394 -8.73 26.54 11.82
N ASN A 395 -9.48 25.59 12.37
CA ASN A 395 -9.77 24.28 11.79
C ASN A 395 -10.90 24.30 10.76
N MET A 396 -11.52 25.46 10.54
CA MET A 396 -12.59 25.65 9.58
C MET A 396 -12.12 26.55 8.43
N LEU A 397 -12.85 26.50 7.33
CA LEU A 397 -12.72 27.41 6.20
C LEU A 397 -14.10 27.70 5.61
N CYS A 398 -14.20 28.77 4.82
CA CYS A 398 -15.46 29.17 4.21
C CYS A 398 -15.37 29.23 2.70
N ALA A 399 -16.46 28.87 2.04
CA ALA A 399 -16.63 29.06 0.61
C ALA A 399 -18.09 29.41 0.30
N ALA A 400 -18.32 30.21 -0.73
CA ALA A 400 -19.67 30.51 -1.20
C ALA A 400 -19.69 30.74 -2.70
N HIS A 401 -20.86 30.59 -3.31
CA HIS A 401 -21.06 31.01 -4.69
C HIS A 401 -20.83 32.54 -4.82
N PRO A 402 -20.17 33.01 -5.90
CA PRO A 402 -19.88 34.43 -6.10
C PRO A 402 -21.09 35.36 -5.94
N ASP A 403 -22.25 34.91 -6.42
CA ASP A 403 -23.49 35.71 -6.46
C ASP A 403 -24.36 35.54 -5.20
N TRP A 404 -23.97 34.69 -4.25
CA TRP A 404 -24.77 34.34 -3.07
C TRP A 404 -26.14 33.72 -3.37
N GLU A 405 -26.42 33.33 -4.62
CA GLU A 405 -27.70 32.75 -5.05
C GLU A 405 -27.74 31.21 -4.94
N GLU A 406 -26.57 30.56 -4.87
CA GLU A 406 -26.41 29.10 -4.78
C GLU A 406 -25.47 28.73 -3.62
N ASP A 407 -25.77 27.65 -2.89
CA ASP A 407 -24.95 27.18 -1.76
C ASP A 407 -25.21 25.71 -1.46
N SER A 408 -24.27 25.05 -0.78
CA SER A 408 -24.46 23.71 -0.23
C SER A 408 -25.57 23.73 0.82
N CYS A 409 -26.47 22.75 0.74
CA CYS A 409 -27.66 22.67 1.58
C CYS A 409 -27.63 21.44 2.47
N LYS A 410 -28.63 21.30 3.36
CA LYS A 410 -28.80 20.12 4.24
C LYS A 410 -28.71 18.82 3.41
N GLY A 411 -27.79 17.93 3.76
CA GLY A 411 -27.61 16.62 3.09
C GLY A 411 -26.34 16.50 2.23
N ASP A 412 -25.62 17.59 1.98
CA ASP A 412 -24.25 17.53 1.45
C ASP A 412 -23.20 17.36 2.57
N SER A 413 -23.64 17.34 3.83
CA SER A 413 -22.82 17.10 5.02
C SER A 413 -21.87 15.92 4.83
N GLY A 414 -20.60 16.09 5.18
CA GLY A 414 -19.55 15.10 4.97
C GLY A 414 -19.03 15.00 3.53
N GLY A 415 -19.69 15.65 2.57
CA GLY A 415 -19.29 15.71 1.17
C GLY A 415 -18.01 16.53 0.92
N PRO A 416 -17.43 16.41 -0.28
CA PRO A 416 -16.17 17.05 -0.62
C PRO A 416 -16.30 18.54 -0.99
N LEU A 417 -15.35 19.35 -0.52
CA LEU A 417 -14.95 20.60 -1.18
C LEU A 417 -13.60 20.38 -1.85
N VAL A 418 -13.58 20.47 -3.18
CA VAL A 418 -12.43 20.09 -4.00
C VAL A 418 -11.88 21.27 -4.78
N CYS A 419 -10.57 21.46 -4.74
CA CYS A 419 -9.89 22.53 -5.47
C CYS A 419 -8.85 21.94 -6.43
N GLU A 420 -8.76 22.48 -7.64
CA GLU A 420 -7.81 22.03 -8.65
C GLU A 420 -6.44 22.71 -8.48
N ASN A 421 -5.36 21.93 -8.51
CA ASN A 421 -3.98 22.42 -8.58
C ASN A 421 -3.24 21.68 -9.70
N ASN A 422 -2.81 22.40 -10.75
CA ASN A 422 -2.07 21.85 -11.88
C ASN A 422 -2.71 20.61 -12.53
N GLY A 423 -4.03 20.61 -12.72
CA GLY A 423 -4.76 19.49 -13.33
C GLY A 423 -5.07 18.33 -12.37
N GLN A 424 -4.75 18.46 -11.08
CA GLN A 424 -5.04 17.45 -10.05
C GLN A 424 -5.96 18.01 -8.97
N MET A 425 -7.02 17.26 -8.68
CA MET A 425 -8.04 17.62 -7.72
C MET A 425 -7.62 17.25 -6.30
N HIS A 426 -7.78 18.18 -5.36
CA HIS A 426 -7.42 17.98 -3.95
C HIS A 426 -8.61 18.27 -3.03
N LEU A 427 -8.83 17.39 -2.05
CA LEU A 427 -9.86 17.55 -1.02
C LEU A 427 -9.44 18.62 -0.02
N TYR A 428 -9.91 19.85 -0.22
CA TYR A 428 -9.50 20.99 0.60
C TYR A 428 -10.38 21.16 1.84
N GLY A 429 -11.65 20.78 1.75
CA GLY A 429 -12.60 20.84 2.86
C GLY A 429 -13.60 19.68 2.89
N ILE A 430 -14.23 19.50 4.05
CA ILE A 430 -15.37 18.59 4.25
C ILE A 430 -16.59 19.45 4.61
N THR A 431 -17.70 19.28 3.91
CA THR A 431 -18.94 20.03 4.19
C THR A 431 -19.40 19.74 5.62
N SER A 432 -19.53 20.78 6.45
CA SER A 432 -19.80 20.61 7.89
C SER A 432 -21.11 21.30 8.29
N TRP A 433 -21.14 22.64 8.30
CA TRP A 433 -22.30 23.41 8.75
C TRP A 433 -22.46 24.73 8.00
N GLY A 434 -23.58 25.44 8.22
CA GLY A 434 -23.88 26.73 7.62
C GLY A 434 -25.15 27.35 8.22
N GLU A 435 -25.32 28.68 8.06
CA GLU A 435 -26.51 29.40 8.56
C GLU A 435 -27.51 29.66 7.42
N GLY A 436 -28.31 28.64 7.12
CA GLY A 436 -29.21 28.65 5.97
C GLY A 436 -28.46 28.30 4.67
N CYS A 437 -29.19 28.00 3.60
CA CYS A 437 -28.55 27.84 2.29
C CYS A 437 -28.54 29.18 1.57
N ALA A 438 -27.40 29.59 1.02
CA ALA A 438 -27.28 30.75 0.12
C ALA A 438 -27.70 32.06 0.77
N LYS A 439 -27.49 32.20 2.09
CA LYS A 439 -27.78 33.44 2.80
C LYS A 439 -26.59 34.39 2.65
N LYS A 440 -26.87 35.63 2.22
CA LYS A 440 -25.85 36.67 2.06
C LYS A 440 -25.01 36.82 3.33
N ASN A 441 -23.69 36.85 3.17
CA ASN A 441 -22.67 36.91 4.24
C ASN A 441 -22.66 35.69 5.19
N LYS A 442 -23.33 34.59 4.85
CA LYS A 442 -23.34 33.34 5.62
C LYS A 442 -22.90 32.19 4.72
N PRO A 443 -21.61 32.15 4.35
CA PRO A 443 -21.07 31.13 3.45
C PRO A 443 -21.10 29.74 4.09
N GLY A 444 -21.06 28.68 3.27
CA GLY A 444 -20.84 27.33 3.77
C GLY A 444 -19.53 27.22 4.56
N VAL A 445 -19.57 26.49 5.68
CA VAL A 445 -18.42 26.23 6.54
C VAL A 445 -17.98 24.78 6.38
N TYR A 446 -16.69 24.61 6.17
CA TYR A 446 -16.07 23.32 5.88
C TYR A 446 -14.94 23.04 6.88
N THR A 447 -14.77 21.78 7.26
CA THR A 447 -13.59 21.34 8.03
C THR A 447 -12.35 21.42 7.14
N ARG A 448 -11.30 22.11 7.59
CA ARG A 448 -10.05 22.32 6.86
C ARG A 448 -9.17 21.07 6.88
N VAL A 449 -9.28 20.21 5.86
CA VAL A 449 -8.61 18.90 5.78
C VAL A 449 -7.11 18.97 5.99
N LYS A 450 -6.46 20.03 5.49
CA LYS A 450 -5.02 20.26 5.66
C LYS A 450 -4.55 20.17 7.12
N ASN A 451 -5.36 20.60 8.08
CA ASN A 451 -5.00 20.57 9.50
C ASN A 451 -5.03 19.14 10.08
N TYR A 452 -5.68 18.19 9.39
CA TYR A 452 -5.91 16.83 9.87
C TYR A 452 -5.09 15.78 9.13
N ILE A 453 -4.21 16.16 8.17
CA ILE A 453 -3.43 15.21 7.37
C ILE A 453 -2.66 14.21 8.24
N GLN A 454 -2.01 14.69 9.30
CA GLN A 454 -1.28 13.81 10.21
C GLN A 454 -2.21 12.81 10.92
N TRP A 455 -3.36 13.28 11.43
CA TRP A 455 -4.34 12.41 12.07
C TRP A 455 -4.91 11.38 11.09
N ILE A 456 -5.15 11.77 9.84
CA ILE A 456 -5.62 10.86 8.78
C ILE A 456 -4.58 9.75 8.53
N GLU A 457 -3.32 10.13 8.28
CA GLU A 457 -2.23 9.20 7.99
C GLU A 457 -1.96 8.24 9.15
N GLU A 458 -1.94 8.73 10.39
CA GLU A 458 -1.72 7.90 11.58
C GLU A 458 -2.82 6.84 11.75
N ASN A 459 -4.09 7.18 11.47
CA ASN A 459 -5.20 6.25 11.62
C ASN A 459 -5.37 5.28 10.44
N MET A 460 -4.91 5.65 9.25
CA MET A 460 -4.95 4.76 8.07
C MET A 460 -3.87 3.67 8.08
N ASN A 461 -2.77 3.89 8.82
CA ASN A 461 -1.65 2.96 8.96
C ASN A 461 -1.82 1.93 10.10
N VAL A 462 -2.97 1.95 10.80
CA VAL A 462 -3.34 1.07 11.92
C VAL A 462 -4.48 0.16 11.51
#